data_AF-A0A2V9JCX8-F1
#
_entry.id   AF-A0A2V9JCX8-F1
#
_cell.length_a   1.000
_cell.length_b   1.000
_cell.length_c   1.000
_cell.angle_alpha   90.00
_cell.angle_beta   90.00
_cell.angle_gamma   90.00
#
_symmetry.space_group_name_H-M   'P 1'
#
loop_
_entity.id
_entity.type
_entity.pdbx_description
1 polymer ?
#
loop_
_entity_poly.entity_id
_entity_poly.type
_entity_poly.pdbx_seq_one_letter_code
_entity_poly.pdbx_strand_id
1 'polypeptide(L)'
;MWRRPTASRNFVVPTAWDIPGFPPSRGWISATHNRFGATVARIWLSSNYHKLRRLYQQRHVRFYTENDSEVVAIYLSDQLSKGRSLEESLHAMLRELDGSFSCLVATATEFGFVKDPFALKPLLWTETDGFVAVANEEIAIRSALPGGYQVREAEAKEVRVWER
;
A
#
# COMPACT_ATOMS: atom_id res chain seq x y z
N MET A 1 6.88 -30.06 4.63
CA MET A 1 6.48 -29.80 6.03
C MET A 1 6.73 -28.32 6.27
N TRP A 2 5.74 -27.46 6.01
CA TRP A 2 5.89 -26.01 6.05
C TRP A 2 5.22 -25.46 7.31
N ARG A 3 6.03 -24.99 8.25
CA ARG A 3 5.70 -23.97 9.26
C ARG A 3 7.01 -23.29 9.62
N ARG A 4 7.02 -21.96 9.75
CA ARG A 4 7.00 -21.33 11.07
C ARG A 4 6.86 -19.79 11.01
N PRO A 5 6.14 -19.22 12.00
CA PRO A 5 6.10 -17.80 12.36
C PRO A 5 7.21 -17.46 13.37
N THR A 6 7.72 -16.22 13.39
CA THR A 6 8.37 -15.60 14.57
C THR A 6 8.68 -14.11 14.37
N ALA A 7 8.51 -13.35 15.45
CA ALA A 7 8.91 -11.96 15.73
C ALA A 7 7.91 -10.87 15.34
N SER A 8 7.54 -10.05 16.35
CA SER A 8 6.72 -8.85 16.23
C SER A 8 7.38 -7.85 15.28
N ARG A 9 6.96 -7.88 14.01
CA ARG A 9 7.48 -7.00 12.97
C ARG A 9 6.88 -5.59 13.15
N ASN A 10 7.74 -4.60 13.28
CA ASN A 10 7.32 -3.20 13.19
C ASN A 10 7.21 -2.85 11.70
N PHE A 11 6.01 -2.46 11.26
CA PHE A 11 5.81 -1.93 9.91
C PHE A 11 6.22 -0.47 9.90
N VAL A 12 7.32 -0.17 9.21
CA VAL A 12 7.75 1.21 8.98
C VAL A 12 7.31 1.57 7.58
N VAL A 13 6.21 2.30 7.51
CA VAL A 13 5.86 3.08 6.32
C VAL A 13 6.34 4.49 6.62
N PRO A 14 7.45 4.96 6.02
CA PRO A 14 7.79 6.37 6.09
C PRO A 14 6.71 7.12 5.32
N THR A 15 5.61 7.44 5.98
CA THR A 15 4.73 8.50 5.50
C THR A 15 5.40 9.81 5.88
N ALA A 16 5.35 10.79 4.99
CA ALA A 16 6.04 12.07 5.13
C ALA A 16 5.65 12.89 6.39
N TRP A 17 4.75 12.39 7.23
CA TRP A 17 4.26 13.03 8.45
C TRP A 17 5.17 12.83 9.67
N ASP A 18 6.01 11.79 9.69
CA ASP A 18 6.80 11.42 10.87
C ASP A 18 8.32 11.73 10.77
N ILE A 19 8.74 12.53 9.78
CA ILE A 19 10.16 12.95 9.63
C ILE A 19 10.30 14.44 9.95
N PRO A 20 10.83 14.81 11.14
CA PRO A 20 11.10 16.20 11.47
C PRO A 20 12.11 16.82 10.48
N GLY A 21 11.71 17.88 9.78
CA GLY A 21 12.61 18.69 8.93
C GLY A 21 12.51 18.51 7.41
N PHE A 22 11.55 17.73 6.90
CA PHE A 22 11.37 17.54 5.45
C PHE A 22 10.40 18.59 4.84
N PRO A 23 10.78 19.35 3.80
CA PRO A 23 9.96 20.43 3.26
C PRO A 23 8.76 19.92 2.42
N PRO A 24 7.61 20.61 2.44
CA PRO A 24 6.41 20.22 1.72
C PRO A 24 6.53 20.60 0.24
N SER A 25 7.17 19.77 -0.60
CA SER A 25 7.09 19.97 -2.06
C SER A 25 7.22 18.68 -2.88
N ARG A 26 6.21 18.47 -3.76
CA ARG A 26 6.14 17.54 -4.91
C ARG A 26 6.58 16.08 -4.66
N GLY A 27 5.72 15.29 -4.00
CA GLY A 27 5.88 13.82 -3.97
C GLY A 27 4.97 13.08 -2.99
N TRP A 28 3.77 13.59 -2.72
CA TRP A 28 3.00 13.22 -1.53
C TRP A 28 2.49 11.77 -1.52
N ILE A 29 2.82 11.04 -0.45
CA ILE A 29 2.08 9.86 -0.01
C ILE A 29 0.80 10.35 0.67
N SER A 30 -0.35 10.11 0.05
CA SER A 30 -1.65 10.33 0.72
C SER A 30 -1.98 9.08 1.53
N ALA A 31 -2.06 9.23 2.85
CA ALA A 31 -2.51 8.17 3.74
C ALA A 31 -3.97 8.42 4.13
N THR A 32 -4.86 7.46 3.88
CA THR A 32 -6.25 7.50 4.31
C THR A 32 -6.49 6.40 5.32
N HIS A 33 -6.94 6.77 6.52
CA HIS A 33 -7.39 5.85 7.55
C HIS A 33 -8.89 5.61 7.38
N ASN A 34 -9.32 4.36 7.37
CA ASN A 34 -10.75 4.03 7.32
C ASN A 34 -11.26 3.48 8.65
N ARG A 35 -12.59 3.46 8.81
CA ARG A 35 -13.28 2.97 10.02
C ARG A 35 -13.07 1.48 10.33
N PHE A 36 -12.38 0.76 9.45
CA PHE A 36 -12.12 -0.68 9.56
C PHE A 36 -10.67 -0.98 9.95
N GLY A 37 -9.89 0.05 10.34
CA GLY A 37 -8.53 -0.13 10.84
C GLY A 37 -7.50 -0.39 9.74
N ALA A 38 -7.84 -0.17 8.47
CA ALA A 38 -6.88 -0.21 7.38
C ALA A 38 -6.40 1.21 7.05
N THR A 39 -5.08 1.35 6.96
CA THR A 39 -4.37 2.54 6.51
C THR A 39 -3.84 2.28 5.11
N VAL A 40 -4.36 3.04 4.14
CA VAL A 40 -3.89 2.95 2.75
C VAL A 40 -3.01 4.15 2.47
N ALA A 41 -1.74 3.90 2.17
CA ALA A 41 -0.77 4.88 1.73
C ALA A 41 -0.55 4.72 0.22
N ARG A 42 -0.83 5.76 -0.57
CA ARG A 42 -0.61 5.74 -2.02
C ARG A 42 0.66 6.49 -2.40
N ILE A 43 1.46 5.90 -3.28
CA ILE A 43 2.61 6.59 -3.91
C ILE A 43 2.23 7.17 -5.29
N TRP A 44 1.39 6.49 -6.08
CA TRP A 44 0.89 7.04 -7.35
C TRP A 44 -0.35 6.32 -7.89
N LEU A 45 -1.18 7.02 -8.65
CA LEU A 45 -2.28 6.45 -9.42
C LEU A 45 -2.59 7.32 -10.65
N SER A 46 -2.53 6.71 -11.83
CA SER A 46 -3.19 7.19 -13.04
C SER A 46 -3.98 6.02 -13.62
N SER A 47 -5.14 5.76 -13.03
CA SER A 47 -5.95 4.56 -13.30
C SER A 47 -7.42 4.91 -13.43
N ASN A 48 -8.21 3.98 -13.93
CA ASN A 48 -9.65 4.10 -14.06
C ASN A 48 -10.41 3.92 -12.73
N TYR A 49 -9.97 4.59 -11.66
CA TYR A 49 -10.64 4.57 -10.37
C TYR A 49 -12.06 5.17 -10.44
N HIS A 50 -12.35 5.98 -11.46
CA HIS A 50 -13.69 6.51 -11.70
C HIS A 50 -14.74 5.42 -11.92
N LYS A 51 -14.38 4.28 -12.56
CA LYS A 51 -15.28 3.12 -12.66
C LYS A 51 -15.61 2.55 -11.28
N LEU A 52 -14.60 2.32 -10.44
CA LEU A 52 -14.81 1.84 -9.06
C LEU A 52 -15.63 2.85 -8.24
N ARG A 53 -15.34 4.15 -8.35
CA ARG A 53 -16.10 5.20 -7.64
C ARG A 53 -17.58 5.14 -8.01
N ARG A 54 -17.90 5.07 -9.30
CA ARG A 54 -19.29 4.96 -9.79
C ARG A 54 -19.97 3.70 -9.27
N LEU A 55 -19.28 2.56 -9.27
CA LEU A 55 -19.80 1.29 -8.74
C LEU A 55 -20.19 1.42 -7.26
N TYR A 56 -19.33 2.03 -6.43
CA TYR A 56 -19.61 2.21 -5.00
C TYR A 56 -20.66 3.30 -4.74
N GLN A 57 -20.72 4.35 -5.56
CA GLN A 57 -21.81 5.33 -5.50
C GLN A 57 -23.18 4.69 -5.79
N GLN A 58 -23.25 3.77 -6.75
CA GLN A 58 -24.47 2.97 -7.02
C GLN A 58 -24.85 2.06 -5.85
N ARG A 59 -23.90 1.66 -5.02
CA ARG A 59 -24.12 0.91 -3.77
C ARG A 59 -24.39 1.82 -2.56
N HIS A 60 -24.73 3.08 -2.79
CA HIS A 60 -25.01 4.09 -1.75
C HIS A 60 -23.84 4.41 -0.82
N VAL A 61 -22.59 4.15 -1.24
CA VAL A 61 -21.40 4.58 -0.51
C VAL A 61 -21.16 6.07 -0.77
N ARG A 62 -21.04 6.85 0.30
CA ARG A 62 -20.67 8.27 0.23
C ARG A 62 -19.15 8.42 0.24
N PHE A 63 -18.65 9.23 -0.67
CA PHE A 63 -17.26 9.68 -0.73
C PHE A 63 -17.19 11.09 -0.15
N TYR A 64 -16.19 11.33 0.71
CA TYR A 64 -15.96 12.64 1.34
C TYR A 64 -14.88 13.43 0.61
N THR A 65 -14.07 12.78 -0.21
CA THR A 65 -13.01 13.36 -1.00
C THR A 65 -13.19 13.02 -2.48
N GLU A 66 -12.48 13.77 -3.33
CA GLU A 66 -12.30 13.42 -4.74
C GLU A 66 -11.00 12.64 -4.97
N ASN A 67 -10.24 12.41 -3.90
CA ASN A 67 -9.01 11.65 -3.95
C ASN A 67 -9.35 10.20 -4.22
N ASP A 68 -8.67 9.66 -5.20
CA ASP A 68 -8.68 8.27 -5.56
C ASP A 68 -8.31 7.34 -4.39
N SER A 69 -7.67 7.82 -3.32
CA SER A 69 -7.15 6.99 -2.20
C SER A 69 -8.29 6.49 -1.35
N GLU A 70 -9.32 7.30 -1.23
CA GLU A 70 -10.57 6.94 -0.58
C GLU A 70 -11.29 5.82 -1.35
N VAL A 71 -11.25 5.85 -2.69
CA VAL A 71 -11.83 4.78 -3.53
C VAL A 71 -11.12 3.45 -3.29
N VAL A 72 -9.79 3.46 -3.23
CA VAL A 72 -9.01 2.25 -2.96
C VAL A 72 -9.22 1.78 -1.51
N ALA A 73 -9.25 2.69 -0.54
CA ALA A 73 -9.49 2.34 0.86
C ALA A 73 -10.88 1.74 1.09
N ILE A 74 -11.91 2.26 0.43
CA ILE A 74 -13.27 1.72 0.45
C ILE A 74 -13.31 0.37 -0.26
N TYR A 75 -12.65 0.24 -1.41
CA TYR A 75 -12.57 -1.03 -2.13
C TYR A 75 -11.98 -2.13 -1.26
N LEU A 76 -10.77 -1.92 -0.74
CA LEU A 76 -10.07 -2.91 0.09
C LEU A 76 -10.88 -3.23 1.35
N SER A 77 -11.48 -2.22 1.98
CA SER A 77 -12.37 -2.43 3.10
C SER A 77 -13.56 -3.32 2.78
N ASP A 78 -14.21 -3.12 1.62
CA ASP A 78 -15.33 -3.94 1.17
C ASP A 78 -14.88 -5.39 0.90
N GLN A 79 -13.70 -5.58 0.29
CA GLN A 79 -13.13 -6.91 0.07
C GLN A 79 -12.84 -7.65 1.38
N LEU A 80 -12.15 -6.99 2.32
CA LEU A 80 -11.82 -7.55 3.63
C LEU A 80 -13.09 -7.85 4.44
N SER A 81 -14.11 -6.99 4.37
CA SER A 81 -15.39 -7.22 5.06
C SER A 81 -16.15 -8.45 4.54
N LYS A 82 -15.85 -8.90 3.32
CA LYS A 82 -16.39 -10.13 2.72
C LYS A 82 -15.57 -11.37 3.09
N GLY A 83 -14.59 -11.24 4.00
CA GLY A 83 -13.74 -12.34 4.45
C GLY A 83 -12.60 -12.68 3.50
N ARG A 84 -12.30 -11.85 2.49
CA ARG A 84 -11.11 -12.03 1.64
C ARG A 84 -9.86 -11.63 2.39
N SER A 85 -8.74 -12.29 2.11
CA SER A 85 -7.43 -11.87 2.64
C SER A 85 -6.96 -10.56 2.01
N LEU A 86 -5.97 -9.90 2.62
CA LEU A 86 -5.36 -8.71 2.02
C LEU A 86 -4.73 -9.05 0.67
N GLU A 87 -4.02 -10.17 0.58
CA GLU A 87 -3.38 -10.63 -0.66
C GLU A 87 -4.40 -10.85 -1.79
N GLU A 88 -5.51 -11.56 -1.50
CA GLU A 88 -6.59 -11.76 -2.47
C GLU A 88 -7.19 -10.44 -2.95
N SER A 89 -7.36 -9.49 -2.02
CA SER A 89 -7.92 -8.17 -2.28
C SER A 89 -6.98 -7.33 -3.16
N LEU A 90 -5.67 -7.39 -2.92
CA LEU A 90 -4.65 -6.72 -3.74
C LEU A 90 -4.55 -7.33 -5.14
N HIS A 91 -4.62 -8.66 -5.27
CA HIS A 91 -4.69 -9.32 -6.57
C HIS A 91 -5.98 -9.03 -7.32
N ALA A 92 -7.12 -8.91 -6.62
CA ALA A 92 -8.37 -8.49 -7.23
C ALA A 92 -8.26 -7.05 -7.75
N MET A 93 -7.65 -6.16 -6.96
CA MET A 93 -7.36 -4.79 -7.38
C MET A 93 -6.49 -4.77 -8.64
N LEU A 94 -5.48 -5.62 -8.72
CA LEU A 94 -4.61 -5.76 -9.90
C LEU A 94 -5.36 -6.16 -11.19
N ARG A 95 -6.45 -6.93 -11.06
CA ARG A 95 -7.28 -7.36 -12.19
C ARG A 95 -8.37 -6.34 -12.56
N GLU A 96 -8.90 -5.63 -11.58
CA GLU A 96 -10.07 -4.75 -11.74
C GLU A 96 -9.68 -3.30 -12.05
N LEU A 97 -8.48 -2.86 -11.65
CA LEU A 97 -7.95 -1.54 -11.96
C LEU A 97 -7.09 -1.56 -13.23
N ASP A 98 -7.51 -0.77 -14.21
CA ASP A 98 -6.72 -0.48 -15.41
C ASP A 98 -5.89 0.78 -15.18
N GLY A 99 -4.56 0.73 -15.39
CA GLY A 99 -3.69 1.90 -15.38
C GLY A 99 -2.43 1.69 -14.54
N SER A 100 -1.71 2.77 -14.25
CA SER A 100 -0.52 2.73 -13.40
C SER A 100 -0.86 3.09 -11.96
N PHE A 101 -0.37 2.29 -11.02
CA PHE A 101 -0.57 2.42 -9.59
C PHE A 101 0.47 1.68 -8.75
N SER A 102 0.82 2.28 -7.63
CA SER A 102 1.54 1.60 -6.56
C SER A 102 0.87 1.95 -5.25
N CYS A 103 0.38 0.92 -4.57
CA CYS A 103 -0.43 1.05 -3.36
C CYS A 103 0.24 0.30 -2.22
N LEU A 104 0.30 0.95 -1.06
CA LEU A 104 0.72 0.37 0.22
C LEU A 104 -0.50 0.30 1.13
N VAL A 105 -0.68 -0.84 1.78
CA VAL A 105 -1.81 -1.10 2.64
C VAL A 105 -1.30 -1.72 3.92
N ALA A 106 -1.68 -1.12 5.05
CA ALA A 106 -1.50 -1.69 6.37
C ALA A 106 -2.88 -1.93 6.97
N THR A 107 -3.11 -3.13 7.50
CA THR A 107 -4.23 -3.45 8.38
C THR A 107 -3.70 -3.59 9.81
N ALA A 108 -4.57 -3.94 10.76
CA ALA A 108 -4.13 -4.20 12.14
C ALA A 108 -3.13 -5.37 12.24
N THR A 109 -3.18 -6.32 11.30
CA THR A 109 -2.46 -7.60 11.34
C THR A 109 -1.54 -7.83 10.15
N GLU A 110 -1.75 -7.12 9.04
CA GLU A 110 -1.05 -7.35 7.78
C GLU A 110 -0.50 -6.04 7.22
N PHE A 111 0.56 -6.14 6.44
CA PHE A 111 1.10 -5.07 5.64
C PHE A 111 1.38 -5.60 4.24
N GLY A 112 1.13 -4.81 3.22
CA GLY A 112 1.39 -5.25 1.86
C GLY A 112 1.41 -4.13 0.84
N PHE A 113 1.87 -4.49 -0.35
CA PHE A 113 1.86 -3.61 -1.51
C PHE A 113 1.37 -4.32 -2.75
N VAL A 114 0.94 -3.53 -3.73
CA VAL A 114 0.75 -3.98 -5.11
C VAL A 114 1.34 -2.97 -6.07
N LYS A 115 2.04 -3.50 -7.09
CA LYS A 115 2.60 -2.74 -8.21
C LYS A 115 1.84 -3.04 -9.49
N ASP A 116 1.54 -2.00 -10.24
CA ASP A 116 0.82 -2.09 -11.50
C ASP A 116 1.58 -2.85 -12.60
N PRO A 117 0.89 -3.23 -13.69
CA PRO A 117 1.49 -3.91 -14.83
C PRO A 117 2.53 -3.11 -15.63
N PHE A 118 2.50 -1.78 -15.55
CA PHE A 118 3.35 -0.90 -16.36
C PHE A 118 4.64 -0.53 -15.64
N ALA A 119 4.71 -0.70 -14.32
CA ALA A 119 5.87 -0.42 -13.49
C ALA A 119 6.48 0.98 -13.74
N LEU A 120 5.64 1.99 -14.03
CA LEU A 120 6.08 3.34 -14.42
C LEU A 120 6.79 4.10 -13.29
N LYS A 121 6.59 3.66 -12.04
CA LYS A 121 7.26 4.23 -10.88
C LYS A 121 8.07 3.18 -10.13
N PRO A 122 9.29 3.55 -9.70
CA PRO A 122 10.04 2.74 -8.76
C PRO A 122 9.23 2.51 -7.49
N LEU A 123 9.29 1.28 -7.03
CA LEU A 123 8.76 0.86 -5.74
C LEU A 123 9.77 -0.11 -5.19
N LEU A 124 10.51 0.33 -4.19
CA LEU A 124 11.59 -0.39 -3.56
C LEU A 124 11.10 -0.94 -2.24
N TRP A 125 11.48 -2.16 -1.92
CA TRP A 125 11.16 -2.78 -0.65
C TRP A 125 12.37 -3.52 -0.09
N THR A 126 12.35 -3.68 1.23
CA THR A 126 13.32 -4.51 1.95
C THR A 126 12.60 -5.23 3.09
N GLU A 127 13.11 -6.40 3.43
CA GLU A 127 12.59 -7.26 4.49
C GLU A 127 13.78 -7.79 5.29
N THR A 128 13.65 -7.72 6.61
CA THR A 128 14.56 -8.32 7.59
C THR A 128 13.74 -9.07 8.63
N ASP A 129 14.41 -9.76 9.55
CA ASP A 129 13.74 -10.42 10.67
C ASP A 129 13.02 -9.43 11.61
N GLY A 130 13.45 -8.16 11.63
CA GLY A 130 12.92 -7.13 12.54
C GLY A 130 11.92 -6.16 11.90
N PHE A 131 11.98 -5.96 10.58
CA PHE A 131 11.15 -4.97 9.90
C PHE A 131 10.93 -5.28 8.42
N VAL A 132 9.87 -4.69 7.89
CA VAL A 132 9.62 -4.55 6.45
C VAL A 132 9.50 -3.06 6.16
N ALA A 133 10.10 -2.61 5.06
CA ALA A 133 10.00 -1.23 4.61
C ALA A 133 9.78 -1.16 3.11
N VAL A 134 9.00 -0.16 2.68
CA VAL A 134 8.69 0.09 1.27
C VAL A 134 8.73 1.59 1.02
N ALA A 135 9.40 2.01 -0.06
CA ALA A 135 9.52 3.40 -0.47
C ALA A 135 9.69 3.50 -1.99
N ASN A 136 9.65 4.70 -2.55
CA ASN A 136 9.96 4.96 -3.96
C ASN A 136 11.46 5.19 -4.20
N GLU A 137 12.22 5.55 -3.18
CA GLU A 137 13.65 5.86 -3.27
C GLU A 137 14.45 5.12 -2.21
N GLU A 138 15.64 4.64 -2.59
CA GLU A 138 16.49 3.85 -1.71
C GLU A 138 16.99 4.68 -0.53
N ILE A 139 17.26 5.97 -0.77
CA ILE A 139 17.71 6.91 0.27
C ILE A 139 16.69 7.03 1.40
N ALA A 140 15.39 6.98 1.10
CA ALA A 140 14.33 7.07 2.11
C ALA A 140 14.34 5.87 3.07
N ILE A 141 14.62 4.67 2.56
CA ILE A 141 14.78 3.47 3.38
C ILE A 141 16.07 3.59 4.21
N ARG A 142 17.18 3.97 3.57
CA ARG A 142 18.50 4.08 4.21
C ARG A 142 18.57 5.16 5.29
N SER A 143 17.85 6.27 5.13
CA SER A 143 17.79 7.32 6.15
C SER A 143 16.91 6.94 7.33
N ALA A 144 15.89 6.11 7.13
CA ALA A 144 14.94 5.75 8.16
C ALA A 144 15.39 4.54 9.01
N LEU A 145 16.19 3.63 8.42
CA LEU A 145 16.49 2.33 9.03
C LEU A 145 17.99 2.05 9.02
N PRO A 146 18.61 1.80 10.19
CA PRO A 146 20.02 1.45 10.27
C PRO A 146 20.27 0.01 9.82
N GLY A 147 21.49 -0.28 9.37
CA GLY A 147 21.98 -1.65 9.14
C GLY A 147 22.27 -2.01 7.68
N GLY A 148 22.79 -3.22 7.50
CA GLY A 148 23.09 -3.80 6.19
C GLY A 148 21.96 -4.71 5.73
N TYR A 149 21.05 -4.17 4.91
CA TYR A 149 19.96 -4.93 4.28
C TYR A 149 20.00 -4.73 2.77
N GLN A 150 19.39 -5.67 2.06
CA GLN A 150 19.28 -5.62 0.61
C GLN A 150 17.98 -4.92 0.23
N VAL A 151 18.08 -3.85 -0.54
CA VAL A 151 16.93 -3.16 -1.14
C VAL A 151 16.66 -3.79 -2.50
N ARG A 152 15.39 -4.08 -2.77
CA ARG A 152 14.93 -4.70 -4.00
C ARG A 152 13.90 -3.80 -4.66
N GLU A 153 13.90 -3.76 -5.99
CA GLU A 153 12.80 -3.16 -6.72
C GLU A 153 11.67 -4.18 -6.91
N ALA A 154 10.44 -3.73 -6.72
CA ALA A 154 9.27 -4.54 -7.01
C ALA A 154 9.08 -4.68 -8.53
N GLU A 155 8.72 -5.88 -8.95
CA GLU A 155 8.45 -6.22 -10.34
C GLU A 155 7.07 -5.76 -10.79
N ALA A 156 6.88 -5.69 -12.11
CA ALA A 156 5.55 -5.44 -12.68
C ALA A 156 4.57 -6.51 -12.21
N LYS A 157 3.34 -6.11 -11.82
CA LYS A 157 2.29 -7.01 -11.29
C LYS A 157 2.64 -7.68 -9.97
N GLU A 158 3.69 -7.26 -9.27
CA GLU A 158 4.04 -7.84 -7.98
C GLU A 158 3.00 -7.44 -6.91
N VAL A 159 2.55 -8.45 -6.17
CA VAL A 159 1.79 -8.31 -4.93
C VAL A 159 2.62 -8.97 -3.84
N ARG A 160 2.75 -8.29 -2.71
CA ARG A 160 3.49 -8.81 -1.57
C ARG A 160 2.77 -8.44 -0.28
N VAL A 161 2.57 -9.43 0.58
CA VAL A 161 1.91 -9.27 1.88
C VAL A 161 2.76 -9.94 2.95
N TRP A 162 2.81 -9.30 4.10
CA TRP A 162 3.47 -9.77 5.30
C TRP A 162 2.46 -9.71 6.46
N GLU A 163 2.47 -10.76 7.27
CA GLU A 163 1.71 -10.83 8.51
C GLU A 163 2.59 -10.39 9.69
N ARG A 164 1.94 -9.84 10.73
CA ARG A 164 2.59 -9.41 11.97
C ARG A 164 2.80 -10.55 12.96
#